data_AF-A0A2H4IAK8-F1
#
_entry.id   AF-A0A2H4IAK8-F1
#
_cell.length_a   1.000
_cell.length_b   1.000
_cell.length_c   1.000
_cell.angle_alpha   90.00
_cell.angle_beta   90.00
_cell.angle_gamma   90.00
#
_symmetry.space_group_name_H-M   'P 1'
#
loop_
_entity.id
_entity.type
_entity.pdbx_description
1 polymer ?
#
loop_
_entity_poly.entity_id
_entity_poly.type
_entity_poly.pdbx_seq_one_letter_code
_entity_poly.pdbx_strand_id
1 'polypeptide(L)' 'MPNEIRETVNLYLAGRIDQWYSLADRTGVVFVLNMTDLEAAHAMLEQLPLGRAHYMSFDLLRIGPLNPLHWLAGVEPTKK' A
#
# COMPACT_ATOMS: atom_id res chain seq x y z
N MET A 1 7.71 3.18 -19.39
CA MET A 1 8.30 3.72 -18.14
C MET A 1 7.75 5.10 -17.73
N PRO A 2 7.67 6.14 -18.59
CA PRO A 2 7.20 7.47 -18.14
C PRO A 2 5.76 7.52 -17.60
N ASN A 3 4.87 6.68 -18.16
CA ASN A 3 3.47 6.63 -17.74
C ASN A 3 3.29 5.94 -16.38
N GLU A 4 4.10 4.90 -16.08
CA GLU A 4 4.08 4.21 -14.78
C GLU A 4 4.38 5.17 -13.63
N ILE A 5 5.44 5.96 -13.80
CA ILE A 5 5.85 6.93 -12.79
C ILE A 5 4.75 7.98 -12.60
N ARG A 6 4.12 8.45 -13.68
CA ARG A 6 3.06 9.47 -13.60
C ARG A 6 1.83 8.97 -12.84
N GLU A 7 1.35 7.76 -13.14
CA GLU A 7 0.15 7.23 -12.48
C GLU A 7 0.40 6.93 -11.00
N THR A 8 1.55 6.34 -10.66
CA THR A 8 1.95 6.12 -9.26
C THR A 8 2.10 7.45 -8.50
N VAL A 9 2.67 8.48 -9.13
CA VAL A 9 2.75 9.83 -8.54
C VAL A 9 1.35 10.42 -8.32
N ASN A 10 0.41 10.24 -9.26
CA ASN A 10 -0.97 10.72 -9.05
C ASN A 10 -1.66 10.03 -7.87
N LEU A 11 -1.44 8.73 -7.67
CA LEU A 11 -1.96 8.00 -6.50
C LEU A 11 -1.35 8.49 -5.19
N TYR A 12 -0.06 8.82 -5.20
CA TYR A 12 0.61 9.44 -4.06
C TYR A 12 0.02 10.83 -3.77
N LEU A 13 -0.12 11.69 -4.78
CA LEU A 13 -0.72 13.02 -4.62
C LEU A 13 -2.20 12.96 -4.21
N ALA A 14 -2.93 11.91 -4.61
CA ALA A 14 -4.30 11.64 -4.19
C ALA A 14 -4.39 11.05 -2.76
N GLY A 15 -3.26 10.84 -2.08
CA GLY A 15 -3.20 10.31 -0.72
C GLY A 15 -3.59 8.83 -0.62
N ARG A 16 -3.52 8.07 -1.72
CA ARG A 16 -3.77 6.62 -1.76
C ARG A 16 -2.52 5.81 -1.42
N ILE A 17 -1.35 6.31 -1.83
CA ILE A 17 -0.04 5.80 -1.44
C ILE A 17 0.55 6.78 -0.42
N ASP A 18 0.85 6.30 0.78
CA ASP A 18 1.49 7.07 1.84
C ASP A 18 3.03 7.02 1.72
N GLN A 19 3.56 5.83 1.42
CA GLN A 19 5.01 5.60 1.28
C GLN A 19 5.30 4.63 0.15
N TRP A 20 6.47 4.80 -0.47
CA TRP A 20 6.96 3.94 -1.55
C TRP A 20 8.45 3.61 -1.36
N TYR A 21 8.84 2.38 -1.65
CA TYR A 21 10.23 1.96 -1.53
C TYR A 21 10.57 1.00 -2.66
N SER A 22 11.79 1.11 -3.19
CA SER A 22 12.38 0.04 -3.99
C SER A 22 12.97 -1.00 -3.06
N LEU A 23 12.77 -2.28 -3.38
CA LEU A 23 13.46 -3.35 -2.66
C LEU A 23 14.96 -3.28 -2.96
N ALA A 24 15.78 -3.31 -1.91
CA ALA A 24 17.23 -3.13 -2.04
C ALA A 24 17.91 -4.33 -2.71
N ASP A 25 17.45 -5.55 -2.40
CA ASP A 25 18.16 -6.79 -2.79
C ASP A 25 17.54 -7.49 -4.00
N ARG A 26 16.38 -7.02 -4.49
CA ARG A 26 15.67 -7.63 -5.63
C ARG A 26 14.81 -6.62 -6.38
N THR A 27 14.48 -6.92 -7.62
CA THR A 27 13.51 -6.12 -8.38
C THR A 27 12.14 -6.17 -7.72
N GLY A 28 11.59 -5.00 -7.39
CA GLY A 28 10.24 -4.88 -6.83
C GLY A 28 10.08 -3.58 -6.03
N VAL A 29 8.84 -3.34 -5.62
CA VAL A 29 8.45 -2.16 -4.85
C VAL A 29 7.61 -2.56 -3.64
N VAL A 30 7.66 -1.75 -2.59
CA VAL A 30 6.77 -1.82 -1.44
C VAL A 30 6.00 -0.51 -1.36
N PHE A 31 4.67 -0.61 -1.32
CA PHE A 31 3.78 0.53 -1.11
C PHE A 31 3.09 0.41 0.24
N VAL A 32 3.08 1.51 1.00
CA VAL A 32 2.19 1.69 2.15
C VAL A 32 0.96 2.41 1.63
N LEU A 33 -0.19 1.75 1.67
CA LEU A 33 -1.44 2.28 1.13
C LEU A 33 -2.32 2.84 2.25
N ASN A 34 -2.91 4.01 2.01
CA ASN A 34 -3.92 4.60 2.88
C ASN A 34 -5.32 4.17 2.42
N MET A 35 -5.63 2.90 2.64
CA MET A 35 -6.88 2.25 2.23
C MET A 35 -7.32 1.21 3.26
N THR A 36 -8.64 1.09 3.48
CA THR A 36 -9.23 0.16 4.47
C THR A 36 -9.78 -1.12 3.86
N ASP A 37 -9.95 -1.14 2.54
CA ASP A 37 -10.50 -2.24 1.76
C ASP A 37 -9.40 -2.87 0.90
N LEU A 38 -9.25 -4.19 1.03
CA LEU A 38 -8.19 -4.96 0.37
C LEU A 38 -8.52 -5.24 -1.10
N GLU A 39 -9.78 -5.46 -1.44
CA GLU A 39 -10.20 -5.67 -2.84
C GLU A 39 -10.07 -4.36 -3.64
N ALA A 40 -10.47 -3.24 -3.04
CA ALA A 40 -10.30 -1.93 -3.67
C ALA A 40 -8.81 -1.58 -3.87
N ALA A 41 -7.95 -1.93 -2.91
CA ALA A 41 -6.51 -1.75 -3.03
C ALA A 41 -5.93 -2.62 -4.16
N HIS A 42 -6.34 -3.89 -4.24
CA HIS A 42 -5.92 -4.80 -5.31
C HIS A 42 -6.33 -4.28 -6.69
N ALA A 43 -7.61 -3.94 -6.87
CA ALA A 43 -8.13 -3.44 -8.13
C ALA A 43 -7.45 -2.13 -8.57
N MET A 44 -7.05 -1.28 -7.62
CA MET A 44 -6.29 -0.07 -7.90
C MET A 44 -4.86 -0.38 -8.35
N LEU A 45 -4.17 -1.31 -7.68
CA LEU A 45 -2.82 -1.75 -8.06
C LEU A 45 -2.81 -2.46 -9.42
N GLU A 46 -3.83 -3.25 -9.74
CA GLU A 46 -3.99 -3.90 -11.05
C GLU A 46 -4.18 -2.90 -12.20
N GLN A 47 -4.70 -1.70 -11.91
CA GLN A 47 -4.86 -0.64 -12.91
C GLN A 47 -3.55 0.09 -13.23
N LEU A 48 -2.52 -0.04 -12.40
CA LEU A 48 -1.20 0.51 -12.71
C LEU A 48 -0.65 -0.12 -13.99
N PRO A 49 0.11 0.62 -14.83
CA PRO A 49 0.54 0.08 -16.12
C PRO A 49 1.38 -1.21 -16.01
N LEU A 50 2.15 -1.42 -14.94
CA LEU A 50 2.84 -2.68 -14.67
C LEU A 50 1.91 -3.81 -14.17
N GLY A 51 0.84 -3.46 -13.42
CA GLY A 51 -0.22 -4.39 -13.06
C GLY A 51 -1.03 -4.85 -14.27
N ARG A 52 -1.43 -3.92 -15.14
CA ARG A 52 -2.15 -4.19 -16.40
C ARG A 52 -1.36 -5.03 -17.38
N ALA A 53 -0.04 -4.90 -17.36
CA ALA A 53 0.86 -5.69 -18.19
C ALA A 53 1.18 -7.07 -17.59
N HIS A 54 0.56 -7.43 -16.46
CA HIS A 54 0.77 -8.69 -15.72
C HIS A 54 2.24 -8.96 -15.33
N TYR A 55 3.06 -7.91 -15.27
CA TYR A 55 4.47 -8.01 -14.88
C TYR A 55 4.68 -7.83 -13.37
N MET A 56 3.62 -7.59 -12.60
CA MET A 56 3.65 -7.49 -11.15
C MET A 56 2.58 -8.37 -10.53
N SER A 57 2.96 -9.09 -9.47
CA SER A 57 2.05 -9.75 -8.54
C SER A 57 2.12 -8.98 -7.21
N PHE A 58 0.97 -8.70 -6.62
CA PHE A 58 0.87 -7.94 -5.38
C PHE A 58 0.38 -8.83 -4.25
N ASP A 59 1.19 -8.94 -3.19
CA ASP A 59 0.74 -9.48 -1.91
C ASP A 59 0.28 -8.31 -1.02
N LEU A 60 -0.98 -8.36 -0.58
CA LEU A 60 -1.58 -7.32 0.24
C LEU A 60 -1.65 -7.73 1.71
N LEU A 61 -0.97 -6.96 2.56
CA LEU A 61 -0.96 -7.15 4.01
C LEU A 61 -1.68 -6.00 4.70
N ARG A 62 -2.65 -6.31 5.56
CA ARG A 62 -3.27 -5.30 6.43
C ARG A 62 -2.29 -4.91 7.52
N ILE A 63 -1.89 -3.64 7.52
CA ILE A 63 -1.07 -3.05 8.57
C ILE A 63 -1.91 -2.13 9.45
N GLY A 64 -1.51 -2.00 10.71
CA GLY A 64 -2.16 -1.14 11.70
C GLY A 64 -1.15 -0.68 12.74
N PRO A 65 -1.55 0.21 13.67
CA PRO A 65 -0.68 0.62 14.76
C PRO A 65 -0.25 -0.61 15.58
N LEU A 66 0.96 -0.53 16.17
CA LEU A 66 1.45 -1.58 17.05
C LEU A 66 0.48 -1.75 18.23
N ASN A 67 0.01 -2.98 18.49
CA ASN A 67 -0.93 -3.27 19.57
C ASN A 67 -0.51 -2.69 20.94
N PRO A 68 0.78 -2.73 21.36
CA PRO A 68 1.20 -2.10 22.61
C PRO A 68 0.99 -0.57 22.68
N LEU A 69 0.84 0.13 21.56
CA LEU A 69 0.57 1.58 21.56
C LEU A 69 -0.84 1.90 22.11
N HIS A 70 -1.81 1.01 21.96
CA HIS A 70 -3.13 1.19 22.56
C HIS A 70 -3.04 1.31 24.09
N TRP A 71 -2.09 0.59 24.70
CA TRP A 71 -1.89 0.59 26.15
C TRP A 71 -1.26 1.91 26.63
N LEU A 72 -0.44 2.54 25.80
CA LEU A 72 0.13 3.86 26.07
C LEU A 72 -0.87 4.99 25.83
N ALA A 73 -1.83 4.80 24.93
CA ALA A 73 -2.87 5.79 24.62
C ALA A 73 -4.04 5.82 25.62
N GLY A 74 -4.06 4.94 26.63
CA GLY A 74 -5.17 4.83 27.58
C GLY A 74 -6.48 4.33 26.95
N VAL A 75 -6.40 3.78 25.73
CA VAL A 75 -7.56 3.22 25.01
C VAL A 75 -7.64 1.74 25.38
N GLU A 76 -8.66 1.36 26.14
CA GLU A 76 -8.88 -0.05 26.48
C GLU A 76 -9.03 -0.88 25.20
N PRO A 77 -8.36 -2.04 25.10
CA PRO A 77 -8.46 -2.88 23.91
C PRO A 77 -9.91 -3.35 23.75
N THR A 78 -10.53 -3.03 22.61
CA THR A 78 -11.83 -3.59 22.24
C THR A 78 -11.68 -5.10 22.14
N LYS A 79 -12.32 -5.83 23.05
CA LYS A 79 -12.35 -7.30 23.06
C LYS A 79 -12.88 -7.79 21.71
N LYS A 80 -12.13 -8.70 21.08
CA LYS A 80 -12.60 -9.52 19.96
C LYS A 80 -13.60 -10.56 20.46
#